data_AF-A0A958C259-F1
#
_entry.id   AF-A0A958C259-F1
#
_cell.length_a   1.000
_cell.length_b   1.000
_cell.length_c   1.000
_cell.angle_alpha   90.00
_cell.angle_beta   90.00
_cell.angle_gamma   90.00
#
_symmetry.space_group_name_H-M   'P 1'
#
loop_
_entity.id
_entity.type
_entity.pdbx_description
1 polymer ?
#
loop_
_entity_poly.entity_id
_entity_poly.type
_entity_poly.pdbx_seq_one_letter_code
_entity_poly.pdbx_strand_id
1 'polypeptide(L)' 'MAWGLLRQRLAADGLADQVSVTSAGVYGVDGSGASPPGVEVLAERGIDISGHIAHTVT' A
#
# COMPACT_ATOMS: atom_id res chain seq x y z
N MET A 1 -1.36 -1.26 -4.78
CA MET A 1 -2.10 0.00 -5.04
C MET A 1 -3.20 0.27 -4.01
N ALA A 2 -4.21 -0.62 -3.85
CA ALA A 2 -5.33 -0.38 -2.92
C ALA A 2 -4.90 -0.03 -1.48
N TRP A 3 -3.88 -0.71 -0.95
CA TRP A 3 -3.26 -0.39 0.35
C TRP A 3 -2.87 1.09 0.48
N GLY A 4 -2.15 1.64 -0.51
CA GLY A 4 -1.71 3.03 -0.50
C GLY A 4 -2.86 4.03 -0.63
N LEU A 5 -3.81 3.74 -1.52
CA LEU A 5 -5.01 4.57 -1.73
C LEU A 5 -5.86 4.66 -0.46
N LEU A 6 -6.11 3.53 0.21
CA LEU A 6 -6.90 3.50 1.44
C LEU A 6 -6.17 4.22 2.58
N ARG A 7 -4.85 4.01 2.71
CA ARG A 7 -4.03 4.74 3.70
C ARG A 7 -4.11 6.25 3.50
N GLN A 8 -3.98 6.73 2.27
CA GLN A 8 -4.10 8.18 1.98
C GLN A 8 -5.50 8.70 2.30
N ARG A 9 -6.56 7.94 1.94
CA ARG A 9 -7.94 8.34 2.24
C ARG A 9 -8.20 8.48 3.73
N LEU A 10 -7.75 7.49 4.53
CA LEU A 10 -7.88 7.53 5.98
C LEU A 10 -7.07 8.67 6.61
N ALA A 11 -5.89 8.97 6.07
CA ALA A 11 -5.11 10.12 6.50
C ALA A 11 -5.83 11.45 6.21
N ALA A 12 -6.44 11.60 5.03
CA ALA A 12 -7.24 12.77 4.68
C ALA A 12 -8.46 12.95 5.59
N ASP A 13 -9.01 11.86 6.11
CA ASP A 13 -10.13 11.86 7.06
C ASP A 13 -9.67 12.00 8.53
N GLY A 14 -8.37 12.19 8.80
CA GLY A 14 -7.82 12.37 10.14
C GLY A 14 -7.72 11.09 10.99
N LEU A 15 -7.76 9.91 10.35
CA LEU A 15 -7.81 8.60 11.00
C LEU A 15 -6.47 7.84 10.98
N ALA A 16 -5.40 8.46 10.50
CA ALA A 16 -4.09 7.80 10.32
C ALA A 16 -3.54 7.18 11.62
N ASP A 17 -3.78 7.82 12.77
CA ASP A 17 -3.29 7.36 14.07
C ASP A 17 -4.22 6.32 14.74
N GLN A 18 -5.40 6.09 14.16
CA GLN A 18 -6.43 5.20 14.71
C GLN A 18 -6.54 3.89 13.92
N VAL A 19 -6.19 3.91 12.64
CA VAL A 19 -6.37 2.79 11.73
C VAL A 19 -5.06 2.46 11.01
N SER A 20 -4.57 1.25 11.23
CA SER A 20 -3.51 0.68 10.42
C SER A 20 -4.09 -0.03 9.20
N VAL A 21 -3.44 0.13 8.05
CA VAL A 21 -3.80 -0.57 6.81
C VAL A 21 -2.67 -1.52 6.45
N THR A 22 -2.99 -2.79 6.25
CA THR A 22 -2.08 -3.83 5.77
C THR A 22 -2.67 -4.49 4.53
N SER A 23 -1.86 -5.23 3.78
CA SER A 23 -2.32 -6.00 2.62
C SER A 23 -1.52 -7.28 2.49
N ALA A 24 -2.19 -8.37 2.16
CA ALA A 24 -1.59 -9.67 1.89
C ALA A 24 -2.13 -10.23 0.57
N GLY A 25 -1.36 -11.11 -0.08
CA GLY A 25 -1.79 -11.86 -1.27
C GLY A 25 -2.13 -13.31 -0.93
N VAL A 26 -3.04 -13.94 -1.69
CA VAL A 26 -3.24 -15.40 -1.61
C VAL A 26 -2.02 -16.14 -2.19
N TYR A 27 -1.39 -15.54 -3.20
CA TYR A 27 -0.12 -15.97 -3.79
C TYR A 27 0.87 -14.81 -3.70
N GLY A 28 1.28 -14.47 -2.47
CA GLY A 28 2.26 -13.43 -2.24
C GLY A 28 3.61 -13.82 -2.84
N VAL A 29 4.23 -12.91 -3.59
CA VAL A 29 5.66 -13.02 -3.90
C VAL A 29 6.40 -12.42 -2.71
N ASP A 30 6.54 -13.23 -1.65
CA ASP A 30 6.95 -12.75 -0.34
C ASP A 30 8.29 -12.02 -0.37
N GLY A 31 8.34 -10.87 0.31
CA GLY A 31 9.51 -9.98 0.35
C GLY A 31 9.68 -9.08 -0.87
N SER A 32 8.90 -9.29 -1.95
CA SER A 32 8.93 -8.36 -3.09
C SER A 32 8.26 -7.04 -2.76
N GLY A 33 8.79 -5.97 -3.35
CA GLY A 33 8.18 -4.64 -3.27
C GLY A 33 6.94 -4.50 -4.15
N ALA A 34 6.31 -3.33 -4.07
CA ALA A 34 5.31 -2.95 -5.06
C ALA A 34 5.88 -2.99 -6.49
N SER A 35 5.05 -3.38 -7.46
CA SER A 35 5.43 -3.37 -8.87
C SER A 35 5.86 -1.96 -9.32
N PRO A 36 6.93 -1.79 -10.12
CA PRO A 36 7.40 -0.47 -10.55
C PRO A 36 6.30 0.42 -11.19
N PRO A 37 5.43 -0.08 -12.09
CA PRO A 37 4.35 0.73 -12.65
C PRO A 37 3.34 1.21 -11.59
N GLY A 38 3.09 0.38 -10.56
CA GLY A 38 2.19 0.73 -9.46
C GLY A 38 2.77 1.83 -8.56
N VAL A 39 4.10 1.86 -8.38
CA VAL A 39 4.79 2.94 -7.66
C VAL A 39 4.67 4.24 -8.47
N GLU A 40 4.97 4.20 -9.77
CA GLU A 40 4.92 5.35 -10.67
C GLU A 40 3.51 5.99 -10.71
N VAL A 41 2.48 5.19 -11.00
CA VAL A 41 1.09 5.67 -11.11
C VAL A 41 0.58 6.31 -9.82
N LEU A 42 1.00 5.81 -8.66
CA LEU A 42 0.58 6.37 -7.37
C LEU A 42 1.45 7.56 -6.95
N ALA A 43 2.72 7.60 -7.33
CA ALA A 43 3.59 8.76 -7.12
C ALA A 43 3.06 10.01 -7.86
N GLU A 44 2.54 9.87 -9.08
CA GLU A 44 1.86 10.95 -9.83
C GLU A 44 0.67 11.56 -9.06
N ARG A 45 0.10 10.80 -8.11
CA ARG A 45 -1.02 11.22 -7.25
C ARG A 45 -0.56 11.63 -5.84
N GLY A 46 0.74 11.77 -5.62
CA GLY A 46 1.33 12.09 -4.32
C GLY A 46 1.24 10.98 -3.28
N ILE A 47 1.09 9.72 -3.71
CA ILE A 47 1.01 8.55 -2.84
C ILE A 47 2.26 7.70 -2.99
N ASP A 48 3.09 7.69 -1.95
CA ASP A 48 4.24 6.79 -1.90
C ASP A 48 3.83 5.39 -1.41
N ILE A 49 4.12 4.39 -2.25
CA ILE A 49 3.98 2.96 -1.92
C ILE A 49 5.29 2.18 -2.07
N SER A 50 6.44 2.84 -2.19
CA SER A 50 7.75 2.20 -2.35
C SER A 50 8.14 1.31 -1.16
N GLY A 51 7.63 1.60 0.04
CA GLY A 51 7.81 0.78 1.24
C GLY A 51 6.85 -0.40 1.39
N HIS A 52 5.97 -0.67 0.42
CA HIS A 52 5.09 -1.85 0.45
C HIS A 52 5.92 -3.12 0.27
N ILE A 53 5.67 -4.13 1.10
CA ILE A 53 6.27 -5.46 1.01
C ILE A 53 5.16 -6.51 0.93
N ALA A 54 5.20 -7.31 -0.13
CA ALA A 54 4.28 -8.41 -0.32
C ALA A 54 4.57 -9.55 0.67
N HIS A 55 3.50 -10.18 1.13
CA HIS A 55 3.53 -11.41 1.90
C HIS A 55 2.26 -12.21 1.60
N THR A 56 2.35 -13.53 1.80
CA THR A 56 1.24 -14.45 1.66
C THR A 56 0.38 -14.37 2.91
N VAL A 57 -0.93 -14.41 2.74
CA VAL A 57 -1.88 -14.39 3.85
C VAL A 57 -1.71 -15.65 4.71
N THR A 58 -1.76 -15.47 6.03
CA THR A 58 -1.63 -16.52 7.06
C THR A 58 -2.80 -16.47 8.02
#